data_AF-A0A354BL06-F1
#
_entry.id   AF-A0A354BL06-F1
#
_cell.length_a   1.000
_cell.length_b   1.000
_cell.length_c   1.000
_cell.angle_alpha   90.00
_cell.angle_beta   90.00
_cell.angle_gamma   90.00
#
_symmetry.space_group_name_H-M   'P 1'
#
loop_
_entity.id
_entity.type
_entity.pdbx_description
1 polymer ?
#
loop_
_entity_poly.entity_id
_entity_poly.type
_entity_poly.pdbx_seq_one_letter_code
_entity_poly.pdbx_strand_id
1 'polypeptide(L)'
;ARWAPSSNNEQPWRFIVATKDQETDWTRLFDCLVEGNRRWAFRAPVLVLSVASMNFQDNGRPNRHAFHDTGLATQNLVLQAAVHGLMARQMAGFDLEKTRTDLQIPSGYEPVAIIAIGYPGNPDVLPERLRERELQPRSRRPIEEWTFSGQWGIPY
;
A
#
# COMPACT_ATOMS: atom_id res chain seq x y z
N ALA A 1 3.55 -7.83 8.19
CA ALA A 1 3.17 -6.48 8.62
C ALA A 1 3.60 -6.17 10.06
N ARG A 2 2.93 -6.72 11.08
CA ARG A 2 3.00 -6.27 12.49
C ARG A 2 4.38 -6.21 13.17
N TRP A 3 5.38 -6.90 12.63
CA TRP A 3 6.75 -6.92 13.17
C TRP A 3 7.63 -5.77 12.66
N ALA A 4 7.06 -4.81 11.93
CA ALA A 4 7.80 -3.60 11.58
C ALA A 4 8.14 -2.80 12.85
N PRO A 5 9.30 -2.12 12.89
CA PRO A 5 9.56 -1.14 13.93
C PRO A 5 8.68 0.11 13.72
N SER A 6 8.45 0.85 14.80
CA SER A 6 7.76 2.14 14.77
C SER A 6 8.27 3.05 15.87
N SER A 7 8.17 4.36 15.67
CA SER A 7 8.50 5.36 16.70
C SER A 7 7.75 5.07 18.00
N ASN A 8 8.48 5.01 19.12
CA ASN A 8 7.96 4.67 20.46
C ASN A 8 7.16 3.35 20.54
N ASN A 9 7.36 2.43 19.59
CA ASN A 9 6.53 1.22 19.45
C ASN A 9 5.01 1.53 19.29
N GLU A 10 4.66 2.70 18.73
CA GLU A 10 3.29 3.18 18.56
C GLU A 10 2.44 2.30 17.64
N GLN A 11 3.06 1.63 16.66
CA GLN A 11 2.39 0.73 15.71
C GLN A 11 1.15 1.40 15.05
N PRO A 12 1.34 2.53 14.34
CA PRO A 12 0.23 3.38 13.89
C PRO A 12 -0.59 2.76 12.74
N TRP A 13 -0.13 1.67 12.14
CA TRP A 13 -0.82 1.01 11.03
C TRP A 13 -2.14 0.37 11.46
N ARG A 14 -3.15 0.51 10.61
CA ARG A 14 -4.39 -0.25 10.59
C ARG A 14 -4.58 -0.81 9.18
N PHE A 15 -5.18 -1.99 9.07
CA PHE A 15 -5.45 -2.61 7.77
C PHE A 15 -6.92 -3.00 7.71
N ILE A 16 -7.62 -2.55 6.67
CA ILE A 16 -8.95 -3.06 6.32
C ILE A 16 -8.75 -4.07 5.20
N VAL A 17 -9.08 -5.33 5.44
CA VAL A 17 -8.86 -6.44 4.52
C VAL A 17 -10.20 -6.93 4.01
N ALA A 18 -10.31 -7.14 2.70
CA ALA A 18 -11.44 -7.84 2.12
C ALA A 18 -10.99 -8.84 1.08
N THR A 19 -11.62 -10.01 1.08
CA THR A 19 -11.38 -11.10 0.15
C THR A 19 -12.57 -11.26 -0.80
N LYS A 20 -12.39 -11.88 -1.97
CA LYS A 20 -13.48 -12.03 -2.95
C LYS A 20 -14.68 -12.85 -2.47
N ASP A 21 -14.51 -13.71 -1.47
CA ASP A 21 -15.61 -14.39 -0.77
C ASP A 21 -16.44 -13.44 0.13
N GLN A 22 -15.89 -12.27 0.46
CA GLN A 22 -16.56 -11.16 1.13
C GLN A 22 -17.00 -10.12 0.10
N GLU A 23 -17.88 -10.51 -0.84
CA GLU A 23 -18.21 -9.72 -2.04
C GLU A 23 -18.56 -8.25 -1.74
N THR A 24 -19.36 -7.99 -0.70
CA THR A 24 -19.74 -6.62 -0.32
C THR A 24 -18.55 -5.78 0.11
N ASP A 25 -17.68 -6.30 0.97
CA ASP A 25 -16.53 -5.56 1.50
C ASP A 25 -15.42 -5.42 0.45
N TRP A 26 -15.23 -6.46 -0.38
CA TRP A 26 -14.28 -6.41 -1.49
C TRP A 26 -14.72 -5.39 -2.53
N THR A 27 -16.00 -5.38 -2.89
CA THR A 27 -16.56 -4.41 -3.84
C THR A 27 -16.45 -2.99 -3.29
N ARG A 28 -16.70 -2.80 -1.99
CA ARG A 28 -16.53 -1.49 -1.34
C ARG A 28 -15.10 -0.95 -1.48
N LEU A 29 -14.08 -1.78 -1.24
CA LEU A 29 -12.68 -1.39 -1.46
C LEU A 29 -12.37 -1.18 -2.95
N PHE A 30 -12.88 -2.05 -3.82
CA PHE A 30 -12.61 -1.99 -5.25
C PHE A 30 -13.19 -0.73 -5.90
N ASP A 31 -14.38 -0.31 -5.49
CA ASP A 31 -15.05 0.89 -6.01
C ASP A 31 -14.43 2.20 -5.53
N CYS A 32 -13.54 2.15 -4.53
CA CYS A 32 -12.71 3.28 -4.15
C CYS A 32 -11.54 3.52 -5.12
N LEU A 33 -11.14 2.52 -5.92
CA LEU A 33 -10.00 2.64 -6.84
C LEU A 33 -10.33 3.56 -8.02
N VAL A 34 -9.35 4.34 -8.48
CA VAL A 34 -9.49 5.05 -9.77
C VAL A 34 -9.52 4.06 -10.93
N GLU A 35 -10.12 4.47 -12.06
CA GLU A 35 -10.33 3.62 -13.23
C GLU A 35 -9.07 2.88 -13.69
N GLY A 36 -7.92 3.58 -13.73
CA GLY A 36 -6.63 2.99 -14.13
C GLY A 36 -6.19 1.79 -13.28
N ASN A 37 -6.56 1.75 -12.00
CA ASN A 37 -6.28 0.63 -11.10
C ASN A 37 -7.34 -0.46 -11.22
N ARG A 38 -8.63 -0.10 -11.38
CA ARG A 38 -9.73 -1.06 -11.56
C ARG A 38 -9.52 -2.00 -12.75
N ARG A 39 -8.88 -1.51 -13.82
CA ARG A 39 -8.58 -2.28 -15.06
C ARG A 39 -7.78 -3.57 -14.85
N TRP A 40 -7.08 -3.72 -13.73
CA TRP A 40 -6.31 -4.93 -13.42
C TRP A 40 -6.54 -5.46 -12.01
N ALA A 41 -6.83 -4.58 -11.04
CA ALA A 41 -7.02 -4.96 -9.64
C ALA A 41 -8.24 -5.89 -9.44
N PHE A 42 -9.21 -5.88 -10.37
CA PHE A 42 -10.39 -6.74 -10.27
C PHE A 42 -10.06 -8.24 -10.26
N ARG A 43 -8.86 -8.62 -10.72
CA ARG A 43 -8.39 -10.00 -10.72
C ARG A 43 -7.86 -10.44 -9.35
N ALA A 44 -7.44 -9.52 -8.50
CA ALA A 44 -6.85 -9.85 -7.21
C ALA A 44 -7.90 -10.43 -6.24
N PRO A 45 -7.64 -11.61 -5.62
CA PRO A 45 -8.55 -12.21 -4.66
C PRO A 45 -8.65 -11.43 -3.34
N VAL A 46 -7.67 -10.58 -3.03
CA VAL A 46 -7.61 -9.80 -1.78
C VAL A 46 -7.29 -8.34 -2.08
N LEU A 47 -8.05 -7.45 -1.44
CA LEU A 47 -7.73 -6.02 -1.35
C LEU A 47 -7.48 -5.66 0.12
N VAL A 48 -6.46 -4.84 0.35
CA VAL A 48 -6.13 -4.34 1.69
C VAL A 48 -5.95 -2.83 1.62
N LEU A 49 -6.71 -2.07 2.41
CA LEU A 49 -6.42 -0.66 2.64
C LEU A 49 -5.49 -0.53 3.85
N SER A 50 -4.30 0.04 3.65
CA SER A 50 -3.46 0.50 4.76
C SER A 50 -3.90 1.90 5.20
N VAL A 51 -4.07 2.08 6.51
CA VAL A 51 -4.48 3.34 7.15
C VAL A 51 -3.48 3.69 8.25
N ALA A 52 -3.05 4.94 8.34
CA ALA A 52 -2.13 5.43 9.36
C ALA A 52 -2.88 6.19 10.45
N SER A 53 -2.65 5.88 11.72
CA SER A 53 -3.10 6.71 12.85
C SER A 53 -2.17 7.92 13.00
N MET A 54 -2.72 9.11 12.84
CA MET A 54 -1.98 10.37 12.70
C MET A 54 -1.62 11.03 14.03
N ASN A 55 -1.99 10.41 15.16
CA ASN A 55 -1.76 10.91 16.51
C ASN A 55 -1.26 9.76 17.39
N PHE A 56 -0.42 10.06 18.37
CA PHE A 56 0.00 9.08 19.37
C PHE A 56 -1.17 8.73 20.31
N GLN A 57 -1.32 7.46 20.68
CA GLN A 57 -2.41 7.00 21.55
C GLN A 57 -2.31 7.51 22.99
N ASP A 58 -1.10 7.72 23.50
CA ASP A 58 -0.84 8.08 24.88
C ASP A 58 -1.24 9.52 25.24
N ASN A 59 -1.02 10.46 24.31
CA ASN A 59 -1.14 11.89 24.56
C ASN A 59 -1.86 12.66 23.46
N GLY A 60 -2.29 11.99 22.38
CA GLY A 60 -3.06 12.60 21.29
C GLY A 60 -2.28 13.59 20.43
N ARG A 61 -0.97 13.78 20.63
CA ARG A 61 -0.17 14.70 19.80
C ARG A 61 0.03 14.15 18.39
N PRO A 62 0.21 15.00 17.38
CA PRO A 62 0.49 14.56 16.01
C PRO A 62 1.68 13.61 15.93
N ASN A 63 1.50 12.48 15.26
CA ASN A 63 2.53 11.50 14.97
C ASN A 63 3.12 11.76 13.58
N ARG A 64 4.22 12.52 13.53
CA ARG A 64 4.94 12.82 12.29
C ARG A 64 5.47 11.58 11.56
N HIS A 65 5.65 10.46 12.27
CA HIS A 65 6.19 9.21 11.72
C HIS A 65 5.10 8.24 11.24
N ALA A 66 3.82 8.58 11.38
CA ALA A 66 2.70 7.68 11.09
C ALA A 66 2.77 7.02 9.71
N PHE A 67 3.01 7.81 8.65
CA PHE A 67 3.14 7.29 7.29
C PHE A 67 4.41 6.47 7.08
N HIS A 68 5.54 6.93 7.63
CA HIS A 68 6.81 6.21 7.55
C HIS A 68 6.67 4.81 8.15
N ASP A 69 6.14 4.73 9.37
CA ASP A 69 5.99 3.48 10.11
C ASP A 69 4.93 2.56 9.47
N THR A 70 3.84 3.12 8.95
CA THR A 70 2.84 2.37 8.17
C THR A 70 3.43 1.84 6.86
N GLY A 71 4.33 2.60 6.23
CA GLY A 71 5.10 2.17 5.06
C GLY A 71 6.01 0.99 5.38
N LEU A 72 6.71 1.00 6.51
CA LEU A 72 7.51 -0.14 6.98
C LEU A 72 6.67 -1.40 7.21
N ALA A 73 5.52 -1.27 7.88
CA ALA A 73 4.60 -2.38 8.08
C ALA A 73 4.04 -2.93 6.76
N THR A 74 3.72 -2.05 5.82
CA THR A 74 3.28 -2.41 4.47
C THR A 74 4.39 -3.11 3.69
N GLN A 75 5.64 -2.64 3.77
CA GLN A 75 6.77 -3.30 3.13
C GLN A 75 7.01 -4.71 3.72
N ASN A 76 6.88 -4.88 5.04
CA ASN A 76 6.93 -6.20 5.66
C ASN A 76 5.80 -7.13 5.19
N LEU A 77 4.61 -6.59 4.89
CA LEU A 77 3.53 -7.36 4.26
C LEU A 77 3.93 -7.80 2.84
N VAL A 78 4.50 -6.90 2.05
CA VAL A 78 4.89 -7.16 0.66
C VAL A 78 6.01 -8.20 0.58
N LEU A 79 7.02 -8.10 1.44
CA LEU A 79 8.10 -9.09 1.52
C LEU A 79 7.56 -10.46 1.92
N GLN A 80 6.65 -10.51 2.90
CA GLN A 80 6.03 -11.78 3.30
C GLN A 80 5.18 -12.37 2.17
N ALA A 81 4.42 -11.55 1.43
CA ALA A 81 3.69 -12.01 0.27
C ALA A 81 4.63 -12.66 -0.76
N ALA A 82 5.76 -12.03 -1.06
CA ALA A 82 6.75 -12.57 -1.98
C ALA A 82 7.33 -13.92 -1.53
N VAL A 83 7.59 -14.11 -0.23
CA VAL A 83 8.02 -15.41 0.34
C VAL A 83 6.98 -16.52 0.09
N HIS A 84 5.69 -16.17 0.06
CA HIS A 84 4.59 -17.10 -0.23
C HIS A 84 4.26 -17.21 -1.73
N GLY A 85 5.09 -16.66 -2.61
CA GLY A 85 4.85 -16.69 -4.05
C GLY A 85 3.68 -15.80 -4.51
N LEU A 86 3.25 -14.85 -3.66
CA LEU A 86 2.22 -13.88 -3.95
C LEU A 86 2.82 -12.56 -4.43
N MET A 87 2.05 -11.83 -5.23
CA MET A 87 2.30 -10.44 -5.58
C MET A 87 1.45 -9.54 -4.69
N ALA A 88 2.05 -8.49 -4.14
CA ALA A 88 1.36 -7.45 -3.38
C ALA A 88 1.65 -6.08 -3.99
N ARG A 89 0.69 -5.55 -4.75
CA ARG A 89 0.84 -4.30 -5.50
C ARG A 89 0.10 -3.16 -4.81
N GLN A 90 0.85 -2.20 -4.26
CA GLN A 90 0.29 -1.01 -3.62
C GLN A 90 -0.18 0.01 -4.65
N MET A 91 -1.27 0.71 -4.34
CA MET A 91 -1.93 1.69 -5.21
C MET A 91 -2.26 2.95 -4.42
N ALA A 92 -1.64 4.07 -4.79
CA ALA A 92 -2.02 5.40 -4.30
C ALA A 92 -3.21 6.00 -5.08
N GLY A 93 -3.55 5.44 -6.24
CA GLY A 93 -4.68 5.90 -7.05
C GLY A 93 -6.01 5.35 -6.53
N PHE A 94 -6.63 6.05 -5.59
CA PHE A 94 -7.99 5.79 -5.09
C PHE A 94 -8.62 7.12 -4.66
N ASP A 95 -9.95 7.15 -4.55
CA ASP A 95 -10.70 8.31 -4.09
C ASP A 95 -10.69 8.36 -2.56
N LEU A 96 -9.95 9.31 -1.99
CA LEU A 96 -9.73 9.44 -0.56
C LEU A 96 -11.03 9.73 0.20
N GLU A 97 -11.84 10.68 -0.27
CA GLU A 97 -13.06 11.12 0.40
C GLU A 97 -14.15 10.04 0.33
N LYS A 98 -14.28 9.38 -0.83
CA LYS A 98 -15.15 8.21 -0.96
C LYS A 98 -14.71 7.10 -0.02
N THR A 99 -13.41 6.80 0.05
CA THR A 99 -12.87 5.76 0.93
C THR A 99 -13.18 6.05 2.39
N ARG A 100 -13.02 7.30 2.82
CA ARG A 100 -13.36 7.73 4.19
C ARG A 100 -14.83 7.52 4.50
N THR A 101 -15.70 7.96 3.59
CA THR A 101 -17.16 7.85 3.73
C THR A 101 -17.61 6.39 3.76
N ASP A 102 -17.23 5.60 2.76
CA ASP A 102 -17.70 4.24 2.57
C ASP A 102 -17.22 3.28 3.68
N LEU A 103 -15.98 3.47 4.14
CA LEU A 103 -15.37 2.64 5.18
C LEU A 103 -15.50 3.24 6.58
N GLN A 104 -16.21 4.37 6.71
CA GLN A 104 -16.45 5.06 7.98
C GLN A 104 -15.16 5.33 8.77
N ILE A 105 -14.10 5.76 8.06
CA ILE A 105 -12.79 5.99 8.67
C ILE A 105 -12.84 7.31 9.47
N PRO A 106 -12.61 7.27 10.80
CA PRO A 106 -12.74 8.45 11.64
C PRO A 106 -11.62 9.46 11.39
N SER A 107 -11.82 10.69 11.91
CA SER A 107 -10.77 11.71 11.94
C SER A 107 -9.55 11.21 12.72
N GLY A 108 -8.36 11.70 12.35
CA GLY A 108 -7.09 11.25 12.93
C GLY A 108 -6.57 9.93 12.35
N TYR A 109 -7.27 9.33 11.38
CA TYR A 109 -6.80 8.18 10.61
C TYR A 109 -6.73 8.52 9.13
N GLU A 110 -5.64 8.13 8.46
CA GLU A 110 -5.35 8.51 7.09
C GLU A 110 -5.21 7.29 6.18
N PRO A 111 -6.14 7.06 5.23
CA PRO A 111 -5.97 6.07 4.18
C PRO A 111 -4.68 6.35 3.37
N VAL A 112 -3.81 5.35 3.26
CA VAL A 112 -2.48 5.51 2.62
C VAL A 112 -2.44 4.88 1.23
N ALA A 113 -2.87 3.63 1.11
CA ALA A 113 -2.81 2.87 -0.13
C ALA A 113 -3.77 1.68 -0.08
N ILE A 114 -4.37 1.34 -1.22
CA ILE A 114 -5.05 0.06 -1.42
C ILE A 114 -4.04 -0.90 -2.04
N ILE A 115 -3.96 -2.12 -1.54
CA ILE A 115 -2.98 -3.13 -1.91
C ILE A 115 -3.73 -4.32 -2.49
N ALA A 116 -3.44 -4.64 -3.75
CA ALA A 116 -3.96 -5.84 -4.40
C ALA A 116 -3.01 -7.01 -4.13
N ILE A 117 -3.53 -8.11 -3.59
CA ILE A 117 -2.74 -9.30 -3.26
C ILE A 117 -3.33 -10.52 -3.99
N GLY A 118 -2.46 -11.30 -4.63
CA GLY A 118 -2.83 -12.54 -5.30
C GLY A 118 -1.63 -13.26 -5.90
N TYR A 119 -1.85 -14.46 -6.42
CA TYR A 119 -0.84 -15.16 -7.21
C TYR A 119 -0.62 -14.45 -8.56
N PRO A 120 0.61 -14.47 -9.10
CA PRO A 120 0.86 -14.03 -10.48
C PRO A 120 -0.07 -14.75 -11.46
N GLY A 121 -0.70 -13.99 -12.36
CA GLY A 121 -1.51 -14.54 -13.45
C GLY A 121 -0.69 -14.72 -14.73
N ASN A 122 -1.35 -15.18 -15.80
CA ASN A 122 -0.73 -15.21 -17.14
C ASN A 122 -0.65 -13.77 -17.71
N PRO A 123 0.55 -13.22 -18.03
CA PRO A 123 0.69 -11.90 -18.63
C PRO A 123 -0.02 -11.73 -19.98
N ASP A 124 -0.24 -12.81 -20.73
CA ASP A 124 -0.89 -12.75 -22.05
C ASP A 124 -2.39 -12.40 -21.98
N VAL A 125 -2.99 -12.44 -20.79
CA VAL A 125 -4.38 -11.97 -20.59
C VAL A 125 -4.47 -10.47 -20.29
N LEU A 126 -3.32 -9.78 -20.22
CA LEU A 126 -3.26 -8.33 -20.00
C LEU A 126 -3.37 -7.57 -21.34
N PRO A 127 -4.03 -6.41 -21.36
CA PRO A 127 -3.94 -5.47 -22.47
C PRO A 127 -2.47 -5.10 -22.75
N GLU A 128 -2.13 -4.84 -24.02
CA GLU A 128 -0.75 -4.68 -24.49
C GLU A 128 0.11 -3.78 -23.58
N ARG A 129 -0.36 -2.56 -23.30
CA ARG A 129 0.36 -1.61 -22.43
C ARG A 129 0.63 -2.14 -21.02
N LEU A 130 -0.25 -2.97 -20.46
CA LEU A 130 -0.04 -3.58 -19.15
C LEU A 130 0.90 -4.80 -19.23
N ARG A 131 0.82 -5.57 -20.31
CA ARG A 131 1.73 -6.69 -20.59
C ARG A 131 3.17 -6.20 -20.77
N GLU A 132 3.38 -5.15 -21.57
CA GLU A 132 4.69 -4.51 -21.73
C GLU A 132 5.29 -4.11 -20.38
N ARG A 133 4.50 -3.51 -19.49
CA ARG A 133 4.94 -3.09 -18.16
C ARG A 133 5.24 -4.27 -17.22
N GLU A 134 4.48 -5.35 -17.32
CA GLU A 134 4.68 -6.55 -16.51
C GLU A 134 6.00 -7.26 -16.87
N LEU A 135 6.34 -7.27 -18.16
CA LEU A 135 7.55 -7.92 -18.67
C LEU A 135 8.80 -7.04 -18.62
N GLN A 136 8.66 -5.75 -18.32
CA GLN A 136 9.80 -4.84 -18.24
C GLN A 136 10.78 -5.24 -17.14
N PRO A 137 12.10 -5.23 -17.42
CA PRO A 137 13.09 -5.47 -16.39
C PRO A 137 13.02 -4.37 -15.33
N ARG A 138 13.22 -4.75 -14.07
CA ARG A 138 13.25 -3.79 -12.97
C ARG A 138 14.51 -2.94 -13.08
N SER A 139 14.34 -1.63 -13.11
CA SER A 139 15.43 -0.65 -13.01
C SER A 139 15.23 0.22 -11.77
N ARG A 140 16.34 0.75 -11.24
CA ARG A 140 16.36 1.77 -10.19
C ARG A 140 17.35 2.85 -10.59
N ARG A 141 17.16 4.05 -10.05
CA ARG A 141 18.13 5.13 -10.22
C ARG A 141 19.45 4.75 -9.55
N PRO A 142 20.59 5.26 -10.04
CA PRO A 142 21.87 5.11 -9.39
C PRO A 142 21.82 5.53 -7.91
N ILE A 143 22.68 4.93 -7.08
CA ILE A 143 22.65 5.12 -5.62
C ILE A 143 23.00 6.56 -5.23
N GLU A 144 23.94 7.16 -5.96
CA GLU A 144 24.44 8.52 -5.80
C GLU A 144 23.37 9.61 -5.98
N GLU A 145 22.22 9.30 -6.57
CA GLU A 145 21.11 10.25 -6.66
C GLU A 145 20.38 10.49 -5.33
N TRP A 146 20.49 9.56 -4.38
CA TRP A 146 19.72 9.60 -3.12
C TRP A 146 20.51 9.23 -1.87
N THR A 147 21.80 8.92 -2.00
CA THR A 147 22.72 8.77 -0.87
C THR A 147 23.72 9.92 -0.82
N PHE A 148 23.78 10.60 0.32
CA PHE A 148 24.64 11.77 0.54
C PHE A 148 25.54 11.59 1.77
N SER A 149 26.75 12.14 1.74
CA SER A 149 27.71 12.12 2.85
C SER A 149 27.71 13.46 3.61
N GLY A 150 27.31 13.43 4.88
CA GLY A 150 27.34 14.56 5.81
C GLY A 150 26.30 15.65 5.56
N GLN A 151 26.19 16.17 4.33
CA GLN A 151 25.26 17.23 3.94
C GLN A 151 24.46 16.84 2.70
N TRP A 152 23.24 17.38 2.60
CA TRP A 152 22.37 17.16 1.45
C TRP A 152 23.04 17.62 0.15
N GLY A 153 23.04 16.77 -0.87
CA GLY A 153 23.60 17.07 -2.19
C GLY A 153 25.10 16.76 -2.34
N ILE A 154 25.81 16.35 -1.28
CA ILE A 154 27.17 15.82 -1.38
C ILE A 154 27.07 14.29 -1.54
N PRO A 155 27.35 13.70 -2.72
CA PRO A 155 27.18 12.26 -2.91
C PRO A 155 27.99 11.43 -1.91
N TYR A 156 27.43 10.28 -1.50
CA TYR A 156 28.12 9.27 -0.68
C TYR A 156 29.06 8.40 -1.53
#